data_AF-A0A1X7BNG0-F1
#
_entry.id   AF-A0A1X7BNG0-F1
#
_cell.length_a   1.000
_cell.length_b   1.000
_cell.length_c   1.000
_cell.angle_alpha   90.00
_cell.angle_beta   90.00
_cell.angle_gamma   90.00
#
_symmetry.space_group_name_H-M   'P 1'
#
loop_
_entity.id
_entity.type
_entity.pdbx_description
1 polymer ?
#
loop_
_entity_poly.entity_id
_entity_poly.type
_entity_poly.pdbx_seq_one_letter_code
_entity_poly.pdbx_strand_id
1 'polypeptide(L)'
;MRWSFLTRAALCLLLPTGPALAGCAGSSGTDVGRSICISADREGYSSEASNLSVTVKFGAVVTSTGGDAAIDISEEDTTLVNNGTLRSSDNAVRGGRGFALLNTGAIAASRNAIELSGESDVEIRNSGQILATYQAINMDARDGFGGVGNSLVNEGQIVSTRGEAVEAGDEARIHNAAGAVMQAYDDAVQVGERAKIVNHGVIRTTGMAGDPQDAIDIDSGRIVNGAGGRILSDMEAAIDFDQSVIASVIDNAGEISGVKGIIVETHASIANVAVQEVINRAGGLIVGRGGLALRLGAGEDRLVNHAGARIDGSVDMGPDADVIVLQGNYQGSFGGKGGVIDGGIGTDRLELPEYSIDQITDVSLMRDGVVLSLDNGAGPFRIALRNWESFEFGGTIYSAHQIAALAPQKASLTRTILLAMGGLTGLGLIAARRRMRQGVRAARRACQRAFLSYQSVRRTSA
;
A
#
# COMPACT_ATOMS: atom_id res chain seq x y z
N MET A 1 -70.95 -54.68 7.39
CA MET A 1 -70.46 -53.29 7.28
C MET A 1 -70.31 -52.95 5.81
N ARG A 2 -71.04 -51.93 5.33
CA ARG A 2 -71.08 -51.48 3.93
C ARG A 2 -69.92 -50.50 3.68
N TRP A 3 -69.21 -50.64 2.57
CA TRP A 3 -68.28 -49.62 2.07
C TRP A 3 -68.81 -49.10 0.73
N SER A 4 -69.07 -47.80 0.71
CA SER A 4 -69.65 -47.06 -0.41
C SER A 4 -68.56 -46.50 -1.31
N PHE A 5 -68.82 -46.55 -2.62
CA PHE A 5 -68.10 -45.87 -3.68
C PHE A 5 -68.09 -44.35 -3.49
N LEU A 6 -66.95 -43.70 -3.72
CA LEU A 6 -66.81 -42.24 -3.76
C LEU A 6 -66.24 -41.80 -5.12
N THR A 7 -67.07 -41.02 -5.81
CA THR A 7 -66.94 -40.47 -7.15
C THR A 7 -65.86 -39.38 -7.20
N ARG A 8 -64.95 -39.46 -8.18
CA ARG A 8 -63.95 -38.40 -8.47
C ARG A 8 -64.60 -37.29 -9.30
N ALA A 9 -64.69 -36.08 -8.74
CA ALA A 9 -64.97 -34.86 -9.49
C ALA A 9 -63.64 -34.18 -9.87
N ALA A 10 -63.41 -33.96 -11.16
CA ALA A 10 -62.28 -33.19 -11.67
C ALA A 10 -62.57 -31.69 -11.54
N LEU A 11 -61.91 -31.03 -10.59
CA LEU A 11 -61.93 -29.58 -10.41
C LEU A 11 -60.85 -28.98 -11.32
N CYS A 12 -61.27 -28.38 -12.43
CA CYS A 12 -60.39 -27.63 -13.32
C CYS A 12 -60.11 -26.26 -12.65
N LEU A 13 -58.94 -26.13 -12.00
CA LEU A 13 -58.45 -24.87 -11.46
C LEU A 13 -58.04 -23.95 -12.62
N LEU A 14 -58.83 -22.93 -12.88
CA LEU A 14 -58.42 -21.75 -13.64
C LEU A 14 -57.36 -21.01 -12.80
N LEU A 15 -56.09 -21.28 -13.09
CA LEU A 15 -54.98 -20.47 -12.57
C LEU A 15 -55.10 -19.07 -13.20
N PRO A 16 -55.11 -17.98 -12.43
CA PRO A 16 -55.03 -16.65 -12.98
C PRO A 16 -53.71 -16.51 -13.73
N THR A 17 -53.77 -16.32 -15.04
CA THR A 17 -52.65 -15.84 -15.84
C THR A 17 -52.32 -14.44 -15.31
N GLY A 18 -51.26 -14.33 -14.50
CA GLY A 18 -50.71 -13.04 -14.11
C GLY A 18 -50.37 -12.20 -15.35
N PRO A 19 -50.35 -10.86 -15.23
CA PRO A 19 -49.95 -9.99 -16.33
C PRO A 19 -48.58 -10.43 -16.86
N ALA A 20 -48.46 -10.53 -18.19
CA ALA A 20 -47.19 -10.71 -18.86
C ALA A 20 -46.22 -9.68 -18.29
N LEU A 21 -45.11 -10.15 -17.71
CA LEU A 21 -44.07 -9.30 -17.16
C LEU A 21 -43.58 -8.43 -18.32
N ALA A 22 -43.81 -7.12 -18.23
CA ALA A 22 -43.23 -6.18 -19.18
C ALA A 22 -41.71 -6.26 -19.00
N GLY A 23 -41.04 -6.99 -19.91
CA GLY A 23 -39.59 -7.00 -20.03
C GLY A 23 -39.07 -5.63 -20.43
N CYS A 24 -37.76 -5.51 -20.64
CA CYS A 24 -37.19 -4.30 -21.21
C CYS A 24 -37.95 -3.90 -22.49
N ALA A 25 -38.52 -2.70 -22.53
CA ALA A 25 -39.30 -2.25 -23.68
C ALA A 25 -38.37 -2.11 -24.88
N GLY A 26 -38.59 -2.95 -25.91
CA GLY A 26 -37.73 -3.04 -27.10
C GLY A 26 -36.98 -4.38 -27.27
N SER A 27 -37.26 -5.41 -26.46
CA SER A 27 -36.59 -6.73 -26.54
C SER A 27 -36.69 -7.52 -27.88
N SER A 28 -37.21 -6.94 -28.97
CA SER A 28 -36.95 -7.44 -30.32
C SER A 28 -35.63 -6.86 -30.82
N GLY A 29 -34.62 -7.69 -31.12
CA GLY A 29 -33.23 -7.34 -31.47
C GLY A 29 -32.98 -6.46 -32.71
N THR A 30 -33.83 -5.45 -32.95
CA THR A 30 -33.68 -4.37 -33.92
C THR A 30 -33.88 -2.99 -33.26
N ASP A 31 -33.76 -2.91 -31.93
CA ASP A 31 -33.83 -1.64 -31.20
C ASP A 31 -32.69 -0.72 -31.64
N VAL A 32 -33.03 0.35 -32.36
CA VAL A 32 -32.09 1.43 -32.66
C VAL A 32 -32.33 2.58 -31.70
N GLY A 33 -31.27 3.05 -31.05
CA GLY A 33 -31.24 4.30 -30.29
C GLY A 33 -31.50 4.17 -28.80
N ARG A 34 -32.63 3.59 -28.35
CA ARG A 34 -32.94 3.56 -26.90
C ARG A 34 -33.83 2.41 -26.44
N SER A 35 -33.43 1.74 -25.36
CA SER A 35 -34.23 0.76 -24.62
C SER A 35 -34.37 1.13 -23.13
N ILE A 36 -35.50 0.76 -22.51
CA ILE A 36 -35.77 1.07 -21.09
C ILE A 36 -36.37 -0.16 -20.37
N CYS A 37 -35.70 -0.60 -19.30
CA CYS A 37 -36.17 -1.62 -18.38
C CYS A 37 -36.84 -0.98 -17.16
N ILE A 38 -38.15 -1.20 -16.98
CA ILE A 38 -38.97 -0.60 -15.90
C ILE A 38 -39.47 -1.60 -14.86
N SER A 39 -39.36 -2.90 -15.12
CA SER A 39 -39.86 -3.97 -14.26
C SER A 39 -38.91 -5.17 -14.27
N ALA A 40 -39.32 -6.25 -13.61
CA ALA A 40 -38.56 -7.49 -13.59
C ALA A 40 -38.50 -8.13 -14.98
N ASP A 41 -37.29 -8.45 -15.44
CA ASP A 41 -36.99 -9.20 -16.64
C ASP A 41 -36.14 -10.42 -16.24
N ARG A 42 -36.56 -11.62 -16.66
CA ARG A 42 -35.89 -12.87 -16.28
C ARG A 42 -35.07 -13.51 -17.40
N GLU A 43 -35.19 -12.96 -18.60
CA GLU A 43 -34.55 -13.49 -19.81
C GLU A 43 -33.31 -12.66 -20.18
N GLY A 44 -33.15 -11.49 -19.57
CA GLY A 44 -32.10 -10.54 -19.89
C GLY A 44 -32.50 -9.62 -21.04
N TYR A 45 -31.59 -8.77 -21.47
CA TYR A 45 -31.74 -7.94 -22.66
C TYR A 45 -30.50 -8.09 -23.52
N SER A 46 -30.69 -8.37 -24.81
CA SER A 46 -29.61 -8.38 -25.79
C SER A 46 -29.98 -7.58 -27.04
N SER A 47 -28.98 -6.96 -27.68
CA SER A 47 -29.16 -6.26 -28.95
C SER A 47 -27.85 -6.22 -29.74
N GLU A 48 -27.98 -6.38 -31.06
CA GLU A 48 -26.90 -6.28 -32.05
C GLU A 48 -26.88 -4.89 -32.70
N ALA A 49 -27.33 -3.85 -31.99
CA ALA A 49 -27.35 -2.48 -32.47
C ALA A 49 -26.21 -1.64 -31.86
N SER A 50 -25.40 -1.02 -32.72
CA SER A 50 -24.44 0.02 -32.32
C SER A 50 -25.17 1.31 -31.92
N ASN A 51 -24.51 2.20 -31.16
CA ASN A 51 -25.08 3.48 -30.70
C ASN A 51 -26.38 3.33 -29.89
N LEU A 52 -26.56 2.20 -29.22
CA LEU A 52 -27.74 1.91 -28.41
C LEU A 52 -27.57 2.42 -26.98
N SER A 53 -28.60 3.09 -26.45
CA SER A 53 -28.67 3.46 -25.03
C SER A 53 -29.70 2.62 -24.27
N VAL A 54 -29.24 1.83 -23.28
CA VAL A 54 -30.10 1.04 -22.40
C VAL A 54 -30.21 1.71 -21.04
N THR A 55 -31.42 1.92 -20.53
CA THR A 55 -31.65 2.45 -19.17
C THR A 55 -32.40 1.46 -18.31
N VAL A 56 -31.78 1.02 -17.21
CA VAL A 56 -32.43 0.21 -16.18
C VAL A 56 -32.89 1.14 -15.06
N LYS A 57 -34.20 1.23 -14.85
CA LYS A 57 -34.79 2.14 -13.86
C LYS A 57 -34.64 1.60 -12.44
N PHE A 58 -34.70 2.51 -11.48
CA PHE A 58 -34.78 2.16 -10.08
C PHE A 58 -35.95 1.20 -9.81
N GLY A 59 -35.69 0.13 -9.05
CA GLY A 59 -36.65 -0.94 -8.77
C GLY A 59 -36.83 -1.98 -9.88
N ALA A 60 -36.31 -1.74 -11.10
CA ALA A 60 -36.24 -2.76 -12.12
C ALA A 60 -35.17 -3.80 -11.77
N VAL A 61 -35.42 -5.06 -12.12
CA VAL A 61 -34.52 -6.18 -11.86
C VAL A 61 -34.38 -6.97 -13.16
N VAL A 62 -33.22 -6.92 -13.79
CA VAL A 62 -32.94 -7.72 -14.99
C VAL A 62 -32.04 -8.87 -14.57
N THR A 63 -32.49 -10.10 -14.82
CA THR A 63 -31.73 -11.30 -14.50
C THR A 63 -31.54 -12.15 -15.74
N SER A 64 -30.39 -12.82 -15.84
CA SER A 64 -30.21 -13.95 -16.75
C SER A 64 -29.93 -15.22 -15.94
N THR A 65 -30.81 -16.21 -16.05
CA THR A 65 -30.64 -17.53 -15.40
C THR A 65 -30.22 -18.64 -16.37
N GLY A 66 -30.14 -18.34 -17.66
CA GLY A 66 -29.78 -19.32 -18.70
C GLY A 66 -29.14 -18.71 -19.95
N GLY A 67 -28.97 -17.38 -19.99
CA GLY A 67 -28.18 -16.69 -20.99
C GLY A 67 -26.86 -16.19 -20.42
N ASP A 68 -26.00 -15.73 -21.31
CA ASP A 68 -24.64 -15.31 -20.99
C ASP A 68 -24.57 -14.01 -20.16
N ALA A 69 -25.48 -13.06 -20.41
CA ALA A 69 -25.52 -11.79 -19.69
C ALA A 69 -26.93 -11.28 -19.35
N ALA A 70 -27.04 -10.48 -18.27
CA ALA A 70 -28.29 -9.79 -17.95
C ALA A 70 -28.54 -8.64 -18.92
N ILE A 71 -27.49 -7.92 -19.30
CA ILE A 71 -27.48 -6.97 -20.42
C ILE A 71 -26.32 -7.35 -21.35
N ASP A 72 -26.62 -7.59 -22.62
CA ASP A 72 -25.64 -7.84 -23.69
C ASP A 72 -25.82 -6.83 -24.82
N ILE A 73 -24.95 -5.82 -24.86
CA ILE A 73 -24.95 -4.77 -25.90
C ILE A 73 -23.53 -4.61 -26.46
N SER A 74 -22.99 -5.74 -26.92
CA SER A 74 -21.59 -5.91 -27.32
C SER A 74 -21.18 -5.19 -28.61
N GLU A 75 -22.10 -4.45 -29.23
CA GLU A 75 -21.79 -3.59 -30.37
C GLU A 75 -21.12 -2.27 -29.96
N GLU A 76 -20.62 -1.55 -30.96
CA GLU A 76 -19.87 -0.31 -30.76
C GLU A 76 -20.73 0.85 -30.22
N ASP A 77 -20.09 1.71 -29.42
CA ASP A 77 -20.61 2.99 -28.94
C ASP A 77 -21.94 2.86 -28.17
N THR A 78 -22.13 1.76 -27.44
CA THR A 78 -23.34 1.54 -26.64
C THR A 78 -23.20 2.16 -25.25
N THR A 79 -24.33 2.51 -24.64
CA THR A 79 -24.38 3.12 -23.31
C THR A 79 -25.36 2.39 -22.41
N LEU A 80 -24.91 1.98 -21.23
CA LEU A 80 -25.76 1.44 -20.17
C LEU A 80 -25.88 2.43 -19.00
N VAL A 81 -27.11 2.79 -18.65
CA VAL A 81 -27.42 3.54 -17.43
C VAL A 81 -28.17 2.62 -16.47
N ASN A 82 -27.47 2.11 -15.46
CA ASN A 82 -28.05 1.23 -14.46
C ASN A 82 -28.39 1.98 -13.16
N ASN A 83 -29.68 2.09 -12.85
CA ASN A 83 -30.18 2.55 -11.55
C ASN A 83 -30.93 1.43 -10.79
N GLY A 84 -31.02 0.23 -11.37
CA GLY A 84 -31.78 -0.90 -10.85
C GLY A 84 -30.87 -2.01 -10.35
N THR A 85 -31.27 -3.26 -10.59
CA THR A 85 -30.49 -4.45 -10.25
C THR A 85 -30.27 -5.31 -11.48
N LEU A 86 -29.00 -5.60 -11.78
CA LEU A 86 -28.58 -6.55 -12.81
C LEU A 86 -27.99 -7.79 -12.14
N ARG A 87 -28.46 -8.99 -12.52
CA ARG A 87 -27.96 -10.25 -11.97
C ARG A 87 -27.76 -11.33 -13.02
N SER A 88 -26.65 -12.05 -12.96
CA SER A 88 -26.42 -13.19 -13.84
C SER A 88 -25.70 -14.33 -13.13
N SER A 89 -25.95 -15.56 -13.58
CA SER A 89 -25.17 -16.74 -13.20
C SER A 89 -23.85 -16.86 -13.98
N ASP A 90 -23.64 -16.06 -15.02
CA ASP A 90 -22.35 -15.93 -15.71
C ASP A 90 -21.88 -14.48 -15.61
N ASN A 91 -21.97 -13.69 -16.69
CA ASN A 91 -21.59 -12.28 -16.70
C ASN A 91 -22.81 -11.39 -16.50
N ALA A 92 -22.75 -10.26 -15.77
CA ALA A 92 -23.96 -9.42 -15.65
C ALA A 92 -24.11 -8.44 -16.81
N VAL A 93 -23.01 -7.86 -17.28
CA VAL A 93 -22.99 -6.89 -18.38
C VAL A 93 -21.91 -7.28 -19.39
N ARG A 94 -22.26 -7.19 -20.67
CA ARG A 94 -21.32 -7.19 -21.81
C ARG A 94 -21.55 -5.95 -22.66
N GLY A 95 -20.46 -5.39 -23.15
CA GLY A 95 -20.42 -4.21 -24.02
C GLY A 95 -19.24 -4.31 -24.98
N GLY A 96 -19.28 -3.52 -26.06
CA GLY A 96 -18.23 -3.50 -27.07
C GLY A 96 -17.32 -2.29 -26.96
N ARG A 97 -16.57 -2.03 -28.03
CA ARG A 97 -15.71 -0.86 -28.19
C ARG A 97 -16.47 0.45 -27.97
N GLY A 98 -15.89 1.38 -27.21
CA GLY A 98 -16.54 2.65 -26.87
C GLY A 98 -17.71 2.53 -25.88
N PHE A 99 -17.87 1.37 -25.22
CA PHE A 99 -18.94 1.17 -24.25
C PHE A 99 -18.84 2.15 -23.07
N ALA A 100 -19.97 2.76 -22.73
CA ALA A 100 -20.10 3.63 -21.57
C ALA A 100 -21.09 3.07 -20.53
N LEU A 101 -20.66 2.97 -19.27
CA LEU A 101 -21.50 2.57 -18.15
C LEU A 101 -21.60 3.67 -17.11
N LEU A 102 -22.84 4.01 -16.74
CA LEU A 102 -23.17 4.76 -15.53
C LEU A 102 -23.95 3.85 -14.57
N ASN A 103 -23.31 3.42 -13.49
CA ASN A 103 -23.93 2.58 -12.46
C ASN A 103 -24.19 3.35 -11.17
N THR A 104 -25.45 3.49 -10.79
CA THR A 104 -25.90 3.95 -9.46
C THR A 104 -26.67 2.85 -8.71
N GLY A 105 -26.97 1.74 -9.39
CA GLY A 105 -27.67 0.58 -8.87
C GLY A 105 -26.74 -0.52 -8.39
N ALA A 106 -27.20 -1.77 -8.55
CA ALA A 106 -26.43 -2.97 -8.23
C ALA A 106 -26.21 -3.82 -9.50
N ILE A 107 -24.99 -4.29 -9.68
CA ILE A 107 -24.60 -5.27 -10.70
C ILE A 107 -23.97 -6.45 -9.96
N ALA A 108 -24.48 -7.65 -10.15
CA ALA A 108 -23.95 -8.84 -9.50
C ALA A 108 -23.86 -10.05 -10.45
N ALA A 109 -22.74 -10.76 -10.41
CA ALA A 109 -22.48 -11.90 -11.29
C ALA A 109 -21.76 -13.03 -10.57
N SER A 110 -21.95 -14.27 -11.07
CA SER A 110 -21.21 -15.43 -10.54
C SER A 110 -19.87 -15.66 -11.25
N ARG A 111 -19.66 -15.06 -12.43
CA ARG A 111 -18.35 -14.99 -13.07
C ARG A 111 -17.86 -13.54 -13.05
N ASN A 112 -18.16 -12.76 -14.10
CA ASN A 112 -17.70 -11.37 -14.20
C ASN A 112 -18.87 -10.38 -14.12
N ALA A 113 -18.81 -9.35 -13.26
CA ALA A 113 -19.93 -8.41 -13.19
C ALA A 113 -20.01 -7.57 -14.47
N ILE A 114 -18.86 -7.18 -15.01
CA ILE A 114 -18.72 -6.49 -16.29
C ILE A 114 -17.60 -7.17 -17.08
N GLU A 115 -17.93 -7.70 -18.25
CA GLU A 115 -16.98 -8.33 -19.18
C GLU A 115 -16.86 -7.46 -20.45
N LEU A 116 -15.68 -6.90 -20.66
CA LEU A 116 -15.33 -6.01 -21.78
C LEU A 116 -13.94 -6.39 -22.32
N SER A 117 -13.61 -7.68 -22.28
CA SER A 117 -12.28 -8.17 -22.60
C SER A 117 -11.93 -7.90 -24.06
N GLY A 118 -10.74 -7.34 -24.29
CA GLY A 118 -10.27 -6.88 -25.61
C GLY A 118 -10.84 -5.53 -26.07
N GLU A 119 -11.80 -4.94 -25.36
CA GLU A 119 -12.41 -3.68 -25.78
C GLU A 119 -11.55 -2.47 -25.39
N SER A 120 -11.59 -1.44 -26.23
CA SER A 120 -10.87 -0.17 -26.01
C SER A 120 -11.84 1.00 -25.93
N ASP A 121 -11.34 2.12 -25.40
CA ASP A 121 -12.11 3.36 -25.22
C ASP A 121 -13.37 3.18 -24.34
N VAL A 122 -13.34 2.24 -23.40
CA VAL A 122 -14.41 2.00 -22.42
C VAL A 122 -14.41 3.09 -21.35
N GLU A 123 -15.60 3.57 -20.96
CA GLU A 123 -15.78 4.46 -19.81
C GLU A 123 -16.76 3.86 -18.79
N ILE A 124 -16.28 3.59 -17.57
CA ILE A 124 -17.11 3.13 -16.45
C ILE A 124 -17.14 4.17 -15.36
N ARG A 125 -18.35 4.56 -14.93
CA ARG A 125 -18.62 5.37 -13.75
C ARG A 125 -19.49 4.60 -12.78
N ASN A 126 -18.94 4.25 -11.63
CA ASN A 126 -19.64 3.50 -10.60
C ASN A 126 -19.84 4.34 -9.33
N SER A 127 -21.07 4.68 -9.00
CA SER A 127 -21.46 5.21 -7.68
C SER A 127 -22.32 4.21 -6.88
N GLY A 128 -22.53 3.01 -7.42
CA GLY A 128 -23.34 1.94 -6.86
C GLY A 128 -22.50 0.75 -6.37
N GLN A 129 -23.05 -0.46 -6.55
CA GLN A 129 -22.38 -1.72 -6.21
C GLN A 129 -22.12 -2.56 -7.45
N ILE A 130 -20.89 -3.05 -7.58
CA ILE A 130 -20.47 -4.03 -8.58
C ILE A 130 -19.85 -5.19 -7.82
N LEU A 131 -20.48 -6.37 -7.88
CA LEU A 131 -20.11 -7.54 -7.10
C LEU A 131 -19.93 -8.74 -8.04
N ALA A 132 -18.79 -9.42 -7.94
CA ALA A 132 -18.57 -10.64 -8.69
C ALA A 132 -17.98 -11.73 -7.81
N THR A 133 -18.19 -12.99 -8.22
CA THR A 133 -17.42 -14.07 -7.64
C THR A 133 -16.00 -14.07 -8.21
N TYR A 134 -15.82 -13.95 -9.54
CA TYR A 134 -14.50 -14.07 -10.19
C TYR A 134 -13.86 -12.71 -10.50
N GLN A 135 -14.36 -11.93 -11.46
CA GLN A 135 -13.81 -10.59 -11.72
C GLN A 135 -14.91 -9.54 -11.66
N ALA A 136 -14.74 -8.47 -10.88
CA ALA A 136 -15.79 -7.46 -10.85
C ALA A 136 -15.83 -6.68 -12.18
N ILE A 137 -14.69 -6.26 -12.69
CA ILE A 137 -14.58 -5.60 -14.00
C ILE A 137 -13.39 -6.20 -14.74
N ASN A 138 -13.63 -6.77 -15.92
CA ASN A 138 -12.59 -7.20 -16.86
C ASN A 138 -12.65 -6.30 -18.10
N MET A 139 -11.58 -5.54 -18.34
CA MET A 139 -11.37 -4.66 -19.48
C MET A 139 -10.01 -4.94 -20.15
N ASP A 140 -9.44 -6.12 -19.90
CA ASP A 140 -8.14 -6.50 -20.45
C ASP A 140 -8.27 -7.42 -21.67
N ALA A 141 -7.24 -7.41 -22.52
CA ALA A 141 -7.14 -8.28 -23.67
C ALA A 141 -6.48 -9.62 -23.30
N ARG A 142 -7.24 -10.71 -23.36
CA ARG A 142 -6.69 -12.06 -23.13
C ARG A 142 -5.58 -12.49 -24.09
N ASP A 143 -5.40 -11.79 -25.21
CA ASP A 143 -4.40 -12.06 -26.24
C ASP A 143 -3.38 -10.92 -26.41
N GLY A 144 -3.37 -9.93 -25.51
CA GLY A 144 -2.49 -8.76 -25.56
C GLY A 144 -2.85 -7.73 -26.65
N PHE A 145 -4.02 -7.87 -27.30
CA PHE A 145 -4.53 -6.89 -28.28
C PHE A 145 -5.87 -6.30 -27.82
N GLY A 146 -5.89 -5.00 -27.53
CA GLY A 146 -7.08 -4.31 -27.01
C GLY A 146 -6.89 -3.89 -25.56
N GLY A 147 -7.96 -3.53 -24.87
CA GLY A 147 -7.88 -3.10 -23.46
C GLY A 147 -7.24 -1.72 -23.26
N VAL A 148 -6.92 -0.99 -24.33
CA VAL A 148 -6.11 0.24 -24.26
C VAL A 148 -6.99 1.45 -23.93
N GLY A 149 -6.48 2.29 -23.03
CA GLY A 149 -7.06 3.62 -22.77
C GLY A 149 -8.39 3.60 -22.02
N ASN A 150 -8.77 2.45 -21.47
CA ASN A 150 -9.99 2.25 -20.70
C ASN A 150 -9.99 3.12 -19.43
N SER A 151 -11.15 3.66 -19.05
CA SER A 151 -11.28 4.55 -17.90
C SER A 151 -12.33 4.07 -16.91
N LEU A 152 -11.95 4.05 -15.63
CA LEU A 152 -12.81 3.73 -14.51
C LEU A 152 -12.80 4.85 -13.48
N VAL A 153 -13.98 5.35 -13.14
CA VAL A 153 -14.21 6.22 -11.98
C VAL A 153 -15.11 5.48 -10.98
N ASN A 154 -14.55 5.16 -9.83
CA ASN A 154 -15.28 4.52 -8.74
C ASN A 154 -15.53 5.50 -7.60
N GLU A 155 -16.81 5.75 -7.32
CA GLU A 155 -17.36 6.48 -6.18
C GLU A 155 -18.16 5.56 -5.25
N GLY A 156 -18.28 4.27 -5.60
CA GLY A 156 -19.06 3.27 -4.89
C GLY A 156 -18.21 2.07 -4.44
N GLN A 157 -18.76 0.87 -4.65
CA GLN A 157 -18.14 -0.38 -4.23
C GLN A 157 -17.92 -1.31 -5.43
N ILE A 158 -16.71 -1.83 -5.57
CA ILE A 158 -16.32 -2.84 -6.55
C ILE A 158 -15.67 -3.97 -5.76
N VAL A 159 -16.27 -5.17 -5.79
CA VAL A 159 -15.78 -6.31 -4.99
C VAL A 159 -15.77 -7.58 -5.82
N SER A 160 -14.62 -8.26 -5.82
CA SER A 160 -14.51 -9.66 -6.18
C SER A 160 -14.18 -10.53 -4.96
N THR A 161 -14.57 -11.81 -5.02
CA THR A 161 -14.36 -12.78 -3.93
C THR A 161 -13.44 -13.94 -4.30
N ARG A 162 -12.96 -14.02 -5.56
CA ARG A 162 -12.04 -15.07 -6.02
C ARG A 162 -10.98 -14.62 -7.02
N GLY A 163 -11.25 -13.61 -7.82
CA GLY A 163 -10.29 -13.00 -8.74
C GLY A 163 -10.15 -11.52 -8.41
N GLU A 164 -9.89 -10.72 -9.45
CA GLU A 164 -9.55 -9.31 -9.34
C GLU A 164 -10.80 -8.42 -9.22
N ALA A 165 -10.65 -7.25 -8.60
CA ALA A 165 -11.75 -6.27 -8.62
C ALA A 165 -11.77 -5.52 -9.97
N VAL A 166 -10.59 -5.20 -10.51
CA VAL A 166 -10.43 -4.55 -11.81
C VAL A 166 -9.21 -5.14 -12.51
N GLU A 167 -9.41 -5.66 -13.72
CA GLU A 167 -8.36 -6.05 -14.65
C GLU A 167 -8.47 -5.15 -15.89
N ALA A 168 -7.39 -4.51 -16.32
CA ALA A 168 -7.38 -3.67 -17.53
C ALA A 168 -6.01 -3.68 -18.23
N GLY A 169 -5.98 -3.41 -19.53
CA GLY A 169 -4.74 -3.36 -20.30
C GLY A 169 -3.97 -2.05 -20.15
N ASP A 170 -3.17 -1.74 -21.18
CA ASP A 170 -2.31 -0.55 -21.21
C ASP A 170 -3.07 0.78 -21.16
N GLU A 171 -2.41 1.81 -20.65
CA GLU A 171 -2.89 3.19 -20.57
C GLU A 171 -4.22 3.33 -19.78
N ALA A 172 -4.58 2.32 -18.98
CA ALA A 172 -5.77 2.33 -18.15
C ALA A 172 -5.77 3.53 -17.18
N ARG A 173 -6.92 4.18 -17.02
CA ARG A 173 -7.09 5.34 -16.13
C ARG A 173 -8.11 5.02 -15.04
N ILE A 174 -7.61 4.73 -13.85
CA ILE A 174 -8.42 4.32 -12.70
C ILE A 174 -8.43 5.44 -11.66
N HIS A 175 -9.61 5.88 -11.25
CA HIS A 175 -9.81 6.82 -10.16
C HIS A 175 -10.75 6.21 -9.11
N ASN A 176 -10.21 5.96 -7.92
CA ASN A 176 -10.97 5.50 -6.75
C ASN A 176 -11.19 6.68 -5.79
N ALA A 177 -12.42 7.20 -5.72
CA ALA A 177 -12.75 8.40 -4.97
C ALA A 177 -12.71 8.19 -3.44
N ALA A 178 -12.73 9.28 -2.70
CA ALA A 178 -12.79 9.24 -1.24
C ALA A 178 -14.04 8.48 -0.75
N GLY A 179 -13.84 7.51 0.13
CA GLY A 179 -14.89 6.65 0.66
C GLY A 179 -15.30 5.48 -0.25
N ALA A 180 -14.80 5.43 -1.49
CA ALA A 180 -15.00 4.31 -2.40
C ALA A 180 -14.10 3.12 -2.04
N VAL A 181 -14.51 1.92 -2.45
CA VAL A 181 -13.80 0.66 -2.17
C VAL A 181 -13.64 -0.15 -3.45
N MET A 182 -12.40 -0.58 -3.71
CA MET A 182 -12.05 -1.68 -4.61
C MET A 182 -11.44 -2.78 -3.76
N GLN A 183 -12.04 -3.97 -3.76
CA GLN A 183 -11.56 -5.09 -2.96
C GLN A 183 -11.61 -6.41 -3.73
N ALA A 184 -10.54 -7.18 -3.66
CA ALA A 184 -10.45 -8.47 -4.33
C ALA A 184 -9.93 -9.58 -3.41
N TYR A 185 -10.10 -10.80 -3.88
CA TYR A 185 -9.40 -11.95 -3.32
C TYR A 185 -8.00 -12.08 -3.92
N ASP A 186 -7.91 -11.97 -5.24
CA ASP A 186 -6.65 -11.87 -6.00
C ASP A 186 -6.16 -10.41 -5.92
N ASP A 187 -5.55 -9.89 -6.98
CA ASP A 187 -5.20 -8.47 -7.05
C ASP A 187 -6.43 -7.56 -7.02
N ALA A 188 -6.38 -6.50 -6.20
CA ALA A 188 -7.52 -5.56 -6.23
C ALA A 188 -7.58 -4.77 -7.53
N VAL A 189 -6.42 -4.46 -8.11
CA VAL A 189 -6.28 -3.83 -9.41
C VAL A 189 -5.09 -4.47 -10.11
N GLN A 190 -5.31 -5.03 -11.29
CA GLN A 190 -4.25 -5.51 -12.18
C GLN A 190 -4.29 -4.69 -13.48
N VAL A 191 -3.16 -4.08 -13.85
CA VAL A 191 -3.07 -3.21 -15.04
C VAL A 191 -1.78 -3.35 -15.81
N GLY A 192 -1.85 -3.15 -17.12
CA GLY A 192 -0.67 -3.15 -18.00
C GLY A 192 0.19 -1.89 -17.93
N GLU A 193 0.87 -1.58 -19.03
CA GLU A 193 1.84 -0.50 -19.11
C GLU A 193 1.21 0.90 -19.13
N ARG A 194 1.96 1.90 -18.65
CA ARG A 194 1.56 3.34 -18.64
C ARG A 194 0.22 3.61 -17.95
N ALA A 195 -0.22 2.73 -17.05
CA ALA A 195 -1.46 2.93 -16.33
C ALA A 195 -1.38 4.18 -15.43
N LYS A 196 -2.53 4.79 -15.16
CA LYS A 196 -2.67 5.91 -14.24
C LYS A 196 -3.72 5.59 -13.19
N ILE A 197 -3.27 5.39 -11.96
CA ILE A 197 -4.13 5.10 -10.82
C ILE A 197 -4.12 6.30 -9.87
N VAL A 198 -5.30 6.82 -9.54
CA VAL A 198 -5.50 7.85 -8.52
C VAL A 198 -6.40 7.29 -7.43
N ASN A 199 -5.87 7.16 -6.22
CA ASN A 199 -6.60 6.61 -5.08
C ASN A 199 -6.79 7.65 -3.98
N HIS A 200 -8.04 7.86 -3.60
CA HIS A 200 -8.45 8.59 -2.40
C HIS A 200 -9.33 7.72 -1.47
N GLY A 201 -9.71 6.51 -1.93
CA GLY A 201 -10.51 5.54 -1.20
C GLY A 201 -9.66 4.39 -0.65
N VAL A 202 -10.24 3.18 -0.66
CA VAL A 202 -9.55 1.94 -0.30
C VAL A 202 -9.38 1.07 -1.53
N ILE A 203 -8.15 0.62 -1.78
CA ILE A 203 -7.80 -0.48 -2.69
C ILE A 203 -7.21 -1.57 -1.81
N ARG A 204 -7.80 -2.77 -1.81
CA ARG A 204 -7.37 -3.84 -0.90
C ARG A 204 -7.48 -5.24 -1.50
N THR A 205 -6.41 -6.00 -1.47
CA THR A 205 -6.50 -7.47 -1.59
C THR A 205 -6.71 -8.10 -0.22
N THR A 206 -7.49 -9.18 -0.20
CA THR A 206 -7.78 -9.95 1.01
C THR A 206 -7.17 -11.34 1.01
N GLY A 207 -6.94 -11.93 -0.18
CA GLY A 207 -6.30 -13.22 -0.47
C GLY A 207 -6.37 -14.34 0.57
N MET A 208 -5.45 -15.31 0.43
CA MET A 208 -5.21 -16.34 1.43
C MET A 208 -3.75 -16.76 1.46
N ALA A 209 -3.27 -17.17 2.63
CA ALA A 209 -1.87 -17.57 2.80
C ALA A 209 -1.45 -18.67 1.82
N GLY A 210 -0.36 -18.41 1.09
CA GLY A 210 0.20 -19.32 0.09
C GLY A 210 -0.12 -18.95 -1.36
N ASP A 211 -0.98 -17.95 -1.57
CA ASP A 211 -1.26 -17.31 -2.84
C ASP A 211 -0.73 -15.87 -2.74
N PRO A 212 0.44 -15.55 -3.30
CA PRO A 212 1.01 -14.20 -3.27
C PRO A 212 0.12 -13.28 -4.11
N GLN A 213 -0.35 -12.20 -3.49
CA GLN A 213 -1.43 -11.36 -3.98
C GLN A 213 -1.22 -9.92 -3.52
N ASP A 214 -1.44 -8.97 -4.42
CA ASP A 214 -1.11 -7.56 -4.25
C ASP A 214 -2.35 -6.67 -4.26
N ALA A 215 -2.25 -5.49 -3.65
CA ALA A 215 -3.38 -4.56 -3.78
C ALA A 215 -3.39 -3.92 -5.17
N ILE A 216 -2.22 -3.72 -5.77
CA ILE A 216 -2.06 -3.28 -7.14
C ILE A 216 -0.92 -4.10 -7.75
N ASP A 217 -1.23 -4.82 -8.82
CA ASP A 217 -0.25 -5.38 -9.76
C ASP A 217 -0.24 -4.50 -11.03
N ILE A 218 0.96 -4.09 -11.45
CA ILE A 218 1.14 -3.11 -12.53
C ILE A 218 2.46 -3.31 -13.29
N ASP A 219 2.42 -3.34 -14.62
CA ASP A 219 3.67 -3.37 -15.40
C ASP A 219 4.45 -2.05 -15.26
N SER A 220 3.78 -0.93 -15.55
CA SER A 220 4.37 0.41 -15.42
C SER A 220 3.33 1.52 -15.36
N GLY A 221 3.72 2.69 -14.84
CA GLY A 221 2.89 3.89 -14.93
C GLY A 221 2.97 4.78 -13.70
N ARG A 222 1.86 5.44 -13.39
CA ARG A 222 1.78 6.42 -12.30
C ARG A 222 0.68 6.10 -11.31
N ILE A 223 1.08 5.98 -10.05
CA ILE A 223 0.16 5.82 -8.92
C ILE A 223 0.20 7.09 -8.07
N VAL A 224 -0.96 7.68 -7.82
CA VAL A 224 -1.14 8.79 -6.89
C VAL A 224 -2.05 8.31 -5.76
N ASN A 225 -1.50 8.11 -4.57
CA ASN A 225 -2.27 7.78 -3.38
C ASN A 225 -2.46 9.04 -2.55
N GLY A 226 -3.61 9.70 -2.71
CA GLY A 226 -3.90 10.97 -2.06
C GLY A 226 -4.06 10.84 -0.54
N ALA A 227 -4.10 11.99 0.14
CA ALA A 227 -4.35 12.03 1.58
C ALA A 227 -5.66 11.33 1.93
N GLY A 228 -5.60 10.39 2.89
CA GLY A 228 -6.72 9.54 3.29
C GLY A 228 -6.93 8.28 2.43
N GLY A 229 -6.25 8.19 1.27
CA GLY A 229 -6.22 6.98 0.44
C GLY A 229 -5.44 5.86 1.13
N ARG A 230 -5.89 4.62 0.92
CA ARG A 230 -5.31 3.41 1.49
C ARG A 230 -5.14 2.35 0.40
N ILE A 231 -3.92 1.85 0.23
CA ILE A 231 -3.56 0.73 -0.64
C ILE A 231 -3.02 -0.37 0.27
N LEU A 232 -3.76 -1.48 0.39
CA LEU A 232 -3.58 -2.46 1.46
C LEU A 232 -3.51 -3.87 0.90
N SER A 233 -2.38 -4.55 1.04
CA SER A 233 -2.33 -6.00 0.83
C SER A 233 -2.26 -6.72 2.15
N ASP A 234 -3.05 -7.77 2.33
CA ASP A 234 -2.94 -8.66 3.48
C ASP A 234 -1.91 -9.78 3.26
N MET A 235 -1.43 -9.97 2.02
CA MET A 235 -0.75 -11.19 1.57
C MET A 235 0.70 -10.99 1.16
N GLU A 236 0.95 -10.13 0.17
CA GLU A 236 2.30 -9.81 -0.31
C GLU A 236 2.57 -8.29 -0.30
N ALA A 237 2.71 -7.66 -1.45
CA ALA A 237 3.06 -6.26 -1.61
C ALA A 237 1.79 -5.43 -1.69
N ALA A 238 1.84 -4.20 -1.18
CA ALA A 238 0.73 -3.29 -1.44
C ALA A 238 0.73 -2.88 -2.92
N ILE A 239 1.91 -2.78 -3.53
CA ILE A 239 2.09 -2.50 -4.96
C ILE A 239 3.23 -3.39 -5.43
N ASP A 240 3.01 -4.19 -6.46
CA ASP A 240 4.05 -4.90 -7.20
C ASP A 240 4.18 -4.31 -8.60
N PHE A 241 5.43 -4.18 -9.07
CA PHE A 241 5.75 -3.72 -10.41
C PHE A 241 6.39 -4.84 -11.19
N ASP A 242 5.71 -5.24 -12.25
CA ASP A 242 6.12 -6.30 -13.15
C ASP A 242 7.23 -5.86 -14.11
N GLN A 243 7.62 -6.74 -15.02
CA GLN A 243 8.67 -6.47 -16.00
C GLN A 243 8.31 -5.29 -16.91
N SER A 244 9.10 -4.21 -16.87
CA SER A 244 8.98 -3.14 -17.86
C SER A 244 10.30 -2.43 -18.15
N VAL A 245 10.30 -1.65 -19.22
CA VAL A 245 11.33 -0.68 -19.62
C VAL A 245 10.82 0.77 -19.52
N ILE A 246 9.57 0.94 -19.07
CA ILE A 246 8.90 2.24 -18.94
C ILE A 246 9.00 2.70 -17.49
N ALA A 247 9.47 3.93 -17.31
CA ALA A 247 9.65 4.51 -15.98
C ALA A 247 8.30 4.66 -15.25
N SER A 248 8.32 4.41 -13.95
CA SER A 248 7.15 4.45 -13.08
C SER A 248 7.29 5.48 -11.96
N VAL A 249 6.17 6.04 -11.51
CA VAL A 249 6.13 7.05 -10.45
C VAL A 249 5.05 6.74 -9.42
N ILE A 250 5.42 6.78 -8.15
CA ILE A 250 4.50 6.70 -7.02
C ILE A 250 4.53 8.03 -6.27
N ASP A 251 3.39 8.72 -6.18
CA ASP A 251 3.22 9.94 -5.36
C ASP A 251 2.26 9.63 -4.21
N ASN A 252 2.82 9.39 -3.03
CA ASN A 252 2.08 8.95 -1.85
C ASN A 252 1.92 10.06 -0.82
N ALA A 253 0.67 10.37 -0.48
CA ALA A 253 0.26 11.18 0.68
C ALA A 253 -0.70 10.41 1.62
N GLY A 254 -1.01 9.15 1.30
CA GLY A 254 -1.89 8.26 2.08
C GLY A 254 -1.14 7.09 2.73
N GLU A 255 -1.84 5.98 2.95
CA GLU A 255 -1.27 4.73 3.47
C GLU A 255 -1.04 3.72 2.34
N ILE A 256 0.17 3.15 2.28
CA ILE A 256 0.55 1.99 1.47
C ILE A 256 1.07 0.92 2.44
N SER A 257 0.39 -0.21 2.58
CA SER A 257 0.78 -1.24 3.56
C SER A 257 0.53 -2.66 3.08
N GLY A 258 1.60 -3.45 3.00
CA GLY A 258 1.55 -4.88 2.74
C GLY A 258 2.45 -5.66 3.68
N VAL A 259 2.57 -6.98 3.45
CA VAL A 259 3.70 -7.76 4.01
C VAL A 259 5.00 -7.15 3.49
N LYS A 260 5.04 -6.82 2.20
CA LYS A 260 5.99 -5.89 1.60
C LYS A 260 5.27 -4.58 1.28
N GLY A 261 5.95 -3.45 1.31
CA GLY A 261 5.31 -2.17 0.97
C GLY A 261 5.14 -2.04 -0.55
N ILE A 262 6.22 -1.66 -1.22
CA ILE A 262 6.32 -1.53 -2.68
C ILE A 262 7.42 -2.47 -3.16
N ILE A 263 7.14 -3.24 -4.20
CA ILE A 263 8.07 -4.17 -4.81
C ILE A 263 8.16 -3.91 -6.30
N VAL A 264 9.35 -4.16 -6.84
CA VAL A 264 9.65 -4.20 -8.26
C VAL A 264 10.28 -5.56 -8.57
N GLU A 265 9.95 -6.16 -9.71
CA GLU A 265 10.49 -7.44 -10.15
C GLU A 265 12.00 -7.33 -10.41
N THR A 266 12.79 -8.19 -9.73
CA THR A 266 14.26 -8.21 -9.79
C THR A 266 14.83 -9.52 -10.32
N HIS A 267 13.98 -10.48 -10.66
CA HIS A 267 14.41 -11.77 -11.17
C HIS A 267 15.07 -11.62 -12.55
N ALA A 268 16.30 -12.12 -12.69
CA ALA A 268 17.14 -11.84 -13.86
C ALA A 268 16.55 -12.19 -15.24
N SER A 269 15.56 -13.09 -15.34
CA SER A 269 14.89 -13.38 -16.62
C SER A 269 13.71 -12.47 -16.95
N ILE A 270 13.18 -11.74 -15.97
CA ILE A 270 11.99 -10.88 -16.08
C ILE A 270 12.16 -9.55 -15.31
N ALA A 271 13.39 -9.11 -15.08
CA ALA A 271 13.65 -7.93 -14.25
C ALA A 271 13.05 -6.67 -14.88
N ASN A 272 12.45 -5.83 -14.04
CA ASN A 272 12.18 -4.46 -14.41
C ASN A 272 13.51 -3.68 -14.41
N VAL A 273 13.81 -3.06 -15.54
CA VAL A 273 15.05 -2.29 -15.76
C VAL A 273 14.78 -0.80 -16.00
N ALA A 274 13.54 -0.39 -15.77
CA ALA A 274 13.12 0.99 -15.89
C ALA A 274 13.40 1.75 -14.59
N VAL A 275 13.42 3.07 -14.66
CA VAL A 275 13.52 3.92 -13.45
C VAL A 275 12.21 3.90 -12.66
N GLN A 276 12.30 3.75 -11.34
CA GLN A 276 11.22 3.98 -10.39
C GLN A 276 11.48 5.23 -9.54
N GLU A 277 10.52 6.14 -9.55
CA GLU A 277 10.51 7.30 -8.65
C GLU A 277 9.42 7.14 -7.58
N VAL A 278 9.82 7.06 -6.31
CA VAL A 278 8.91 7.02 -5.16
C VAL A 278 8.97 8.34 -4.40
N ILE A 279 7.86 9.06 -4.35
CA ILE A 279 7.71 10.33 -3.63
C ILE A 279 6.75 10.12 -2.46
N ASN A 280 7.28 10.08 -1.24
CA ASN A 280 6.48 9.96 -0.03
C ASN A 280 6.31 11.34 0.63
N ARG A 281 5.15 11.95 0.40
CA ARG A 281 4.76 13.30 0.86
C ARG A 281 4.52 13.33 2.36
N ALA A 282 4.59 14.53 2.94
CA ALA A 282 4.26 14.73 4.35
C ALA A 282 2.87 14.14 4.69
N GLY A 283 2.79 13.33 5.74
CA GLY A 283 1.58 12.59 6.11
C GLY A 283 1.43 11.21 5.44
N GLY A 284 2.20 10.94 4.38
CA GLY A 284 2.29 9.64 3.73
C GLY A 284 2.94 8.59 4.63
N LEU A 285 2.46 7.35 4.51
CA LEU A 285 2.93 6.20 5.24
C LEU A 285 3.14 5.02 4.28
N ILE A 286 4.34 4.44 4.27
CA ILE A 286 4.66 3.19 3.58
C ILE A 286 5.12 2.18 4.63
N VAL A 287 4.50 0.99 4.66
CA VAL A 287 4.79 -0.04 5.67
C VAL A 287 5.02 -1.39 5.01
N GLY A 288 6.16 -1.99 5.30
CA GLY A 288 6.43 -3.40 5.05
C GLY A 288 6.31 -4.20 6.32
N ARG A 289 5.15 -4.81 6.59
CA ARG A 289 4.88 -5.52 7.86
C ARG A 289 5.77 -6.76 8.06
N GLY A 290 6.29 -7.32 6.97
CA GLY A 290 7.31 -8.38 6.94
C GLY A 290 8.75 -7.86 7.09
N GLY A 291 8.94 -6.55 7.26
CA GLY A 291 10.22 -5.90 7.48
C GLY A 291 10.81 -5.19 6.25
N LEU A 292 10.30 -5.44 5.05
CA LEU A 292 10.74 -4.80 3.80
C LEU A 292 9.67 -3.82 3.31
N ALA A 293 9.93 -2.52 3.41
CA ALA A 293 9.00 -1.49 2.98
C ALA A 293 9.14 -1.18 1.48
N LEU A 294 10.36 -1.16 0.95
CA LEU A 294 10.62 -0.94 -0.46
C LEU A 294 11.71 -1.90 -0.94
N ARG A 295 11.50 -2.54 -2.10
CA ARG A 295 12.55 -3.15 -2.92
C ARG A 295 12.36 -2.66 -4.33
N LEU A 296 13.31 -1.88 -4.82
CA LEU A 296 13.30 -1.34 -6.17
C LEU A 296 14.12 -2.23 -7.12
N GLY A 297 14.03 -1.90 -8.41
CA GLY A 297 14.45 -2.74 -9.53
C GLY A 297 15.88 -2.44 -9.93
N ALA A 298 16.21 -2.75 -11.19
CA ALA A 298 17.35 -2.11 -11.85
C ALA A 298 16.89 -0.79 -12.48
N GLY A 299 17.81 0.12 -12.76
CA GLY A 299 17.51 1.49 -13.18
C GLY A 299 18.04 2.50 -12.17
N GLU A 300 18.23 3.75 -12.60
CA GLU A 300 18.67 4.83 -11.69
C GLU A 300 17.47 5.31 -10.85
N ASP A 301 17.18 4.59 -9.77
CA ASP A 301 15.97 4.77 -8.97
C ASP A 301 16.07 5.95 -8.01
N ARG A 302 14.90 6.49 -7.65
CA ARG A 302 14.82 7.68 -6.82
C ARG A 302 13.74 7.57 -5.76
N LEU A 303 14.15 7.72 -4.50
CA LEU A 303 13.23 7.89 -3.37
C LEU A 303 13.34 9.31 -2.79
N VAL A 304 12.26 10.08 -2.90
CA VAL A 304 12.10 11.37 -2.23
C VAL A 304 11.15 11.19 -1.05
N ASN A 305 11.67 11.25 0.17
CA ASN A 305 10.85 11.26 1.37
C ASN A 305 10.79 12.68 1.93
N HIS A 306 9.61 13.18 2.26
CA HIS A 306 9.42 14.46 2.92
C HIS A 306 9.33 14.29 4.44
N ALA A 307 9.81 15.28 5.19
CA ALA A 307 9.63 15.33 6.64
C ALA A 307 8.12 15.28 6.99
N GLY A 308 7.79 14.47 7.99
CA GLY A 308 6.40 14.16 8.35
C GLY A 308 5.81 12.97 7.58
N ALA A 309 6.46 12.49 6.52
CA ALA A 309 6.19 11.19 5.93
C ALA A 309 6.92 10.08 6.71
N ARG A 310 6.43 8.85 6.61
CA ARG A 310 7.01 7.69 7.29
C ARG A 310 7.20 6.52 6.33
N ILE A 311 8.33 5.85 6.49
CA ILE A 311 8.62 4.52 5.95
C ILE A 311 8.95 3.62 7.14
N ASP A 312 8.20 2.52 7.30
CA ASP A 312 8.36 1.56 8.39
C ASP A 312 8.75 0.19 7.82
N GLY A 313 10.05 -0.11 7.89
CA GLY A 313 10.70 -1.24 7.24
C GLY A 313 12.00 -0.83 6.54
N SER A 314 12.75 -1.82 6.10
CA SER A 314 13.96 -1.67 5.29
C SER A 314 13.64 -1.20 3.88
N VAL A 315 14.63 -0.58 3.23
CA VAL A 315 14.60 -0.16 1.84
C VAL A 315 15.79 -0.79 1.14
N ASP A 316 15.54 -1.39 -0.01
CA ASP A 316 16.53 -1.95 -0.92
C ASP A 316 16.39 -1.23 -2.27
N MET A 317 17.38 -0.45 -2.66
CA MET A 317 17.31 0.37 -3.88
C MET A 317 17.64 -0.43 -5.15
N GLY A 318 18.29 -1.59 -5.04
CA GLY A 318 18.60 -2.43 -6.20
C GLY A 318 20.00 -2.16 -6.79
N PRO A 319 20.28 -2.59 -8.03
CA PRO A 319 21.48 -2.20 -8.75
C PRO A 319 21.33 -0.82 -9.43
N ASP A 320 22.45 -0.33 -9.97
CA ASP A 320 22.63 0.93 -10.68
C ASP A 320 22.90 2.13 -9.74
N ALA A 321 22.63 3.37 -10.18
CA ALA A 321 23.06 4.57 -9.48
C ALA A 321 21.87 5.28 -8.84
N ASP A 322 21.57 4.91 -7.59
CA ASP A 322 20.33 5.30 -6.94
C ASP A 322 20.46 6.56 -6.09
N VAL A 323 19.34 7.24 -5.89
CA VAL A 323 19.29 8.46 -5.10
C VAL A 323 18.17 8.43 -4.06
N ILE A 324 18.54 8.63 -2.79
CA ILE A 324 17.59 8.98 -1.73
C ILE A 324 17.70 10.46 -1.39
N VAL A 325 16.57 11.15 -1.35
CA VAL A 325 16.49 12.54 -0.90
C VAL A 325 15.56 12.63 0.30
N LEU A 326 16.09 13.05 1.45
CA LEU A 326 15.30 13.31 2.65
C LEU A 326 15.08 14.81 2.79
N GLN A 327 13.92 15.29 2.33
CA GLN A 327 13.59 16.71 2.33
C GLN A 327 12.93 17.13 3.64
N GLY A 328 13.53 18.11 4.32
CA GLY A 328 13.01 18.74 5.53
C GLY A 328 13.65 18.22 6.82
N ASN A 329 13.08 18.63 7.96
CA ASN A 329 13.63 18.33 9.28
C ASN A 329 13.06 17.03 9.85
N TYR A 330 13.86 15.97 9.88
CA TYR A 330 13.49 14.67 10.42
C TYR A 330 13.72 14.56 11.93
N GLN A 331 12.99 13.64 12.55
CA GLN A 331 13.15 13.22 13.94
C GLN A 331 12.97 11.70 14.04
N GLY A 332 13.56 11.08 15.05
CA GLY A 332 13.44 9.64 15.30
C GLY A 332 14.32 8.82 14.35
N SER A 333 13.85 7.64 13.96
CA SER A 333 14.58 6.73 13.08
C SER A 333 13.91 6.64 11.71
N PHE A 334 14.69 6.82 10.64
CA PHE A 334 14.26 6.49 9.28
C PHE A 334 14.19 4.97 9.09
N GLY A 335 13.15 4.47 8.42
CA GLY A 335 12.91 3.03 8.26
C GLY A 335 12.33 2.32 9.49
N GLY A 336 11.91 3.07 10.52
CA GLY A 336 11.35 2.48 11.74
C GLY A 336 12.39 1.80 12.63
N LYS A 337 11.95 0.84 13.46
CA LYS A 337 12.83 0.18 14.43
C LYS A 337 13.65 -0.91 13.74
N GLY A 338 14.91 -0.60 13.45
CA GLY A 338 15.85 -1.57 12.89
C GLY A 338 15.81 -1.69 11.36
N GLY A 339 15.05 -0.83 10.68
CA GLY A 339 15.13 -0.70 9.23
C GLY A 339 16.54 -0.31 8.80
N VAL A 340 17.00 -0.93 7.71
CA VAL A 340 18.25 -0.62 7.04
C VAL A 340 17.91 -0.14 5.64
N ILE A 341 18.60 0.91 5.21
CA ILE A 341 18.47 1.49 3.88
C ILE A 341 19.70 1.05 3.09
N ASP A 342 19.50 0.17 2.13
CA ASP A 342 20.55 -0.40 1.28
C ASP A 342 20.52 0.28 -0.09
N GLY A 343 21.65 0.85 -0.51
CA GLY A 343 21.82 1.36 -1.88
C GLY A 343 22.01 0.23 -2.90
N GLY A 344 22.42 -0.97 -2.45
CA GLY A 344 22.58 -2.13 -3.32
C GLY A 344 23.88 -2.09 -4.13
N ILE A 345 23.81 -2.32 -5.44
CA ILE A 345 25.01 -2.41 -6.30
C ILE A 345 25.09 -1.20 -7.23
N GLY A 346 26.03 -0.30 -6.97
CA GLY A 346 26.45 0.67 -7.96
C GLY A 346 27.09 1.89 -7.34
N THR A 347 26.58 3.08 -7.63
CA THR A 347 27.10 4.33 -7.06
C THR A 347 25.95 5.17 -6.56
N ASP A 348 25.66 4.99 -5.28
CA ASP A 348 24.45 5.48 -4.66
C ASP A 348 24.72 6.77 -3.90
N ARG A 349 23.68 7.60 -3.81
CA ARG A 349 23.77 8.92 -3.19
C ARG A 349 22.62 9.22 -2.24
N LEU A 350 22.98 9.51 -0.99
CA LEU A 350 22.06 10.08 -0.01
C LEU A 350 22.16 11.61 -0.01
N GLU A 351 21.06 12.29 -0.29
CA GLU A 351 20.94 13.75 -0.24
C GLU A 351 20.15 14.21 1.00
N LEU A 352 20.77 15.12 1.77
CA LEU A 352 20.23 15.71 3.00
C LEU A 352 20.30 17.25 2.89
N PRO A 353 19.44 17.88 2.07
CA PRO A 353 19.58 19.30 1.72
C PRO A 353 19.46 20.25 2.91
N GLU A 354 18.67 19.92 3.93
CA GLU A 354 18.49 20.73 5.15
C GLU A 354 19.50 20.42 6.26
N TYR A 355 20.45 19.52 6.01
CA TYR A 355 21.48 19.16 6.98
C TYR A 355 22.86 19.63 6.52
N SER A 356 23.67 20.07 7.47
CA SER A 356 25.11 20.31 7.31
C SER A 356 25.91 19.18 7.95
N ILE A 357 27.15 18.95 7.50
CA ILE A 357 28.00 17.89 8.06
C ILE A 357 28.29 18.08 9.56
N ASP A 358 28.31 19.33 10.03
CA ASP A 358 28.55 19.66 11.44
C ASP A 358 27.39 19.25 12.36
N GLN A 359 26.20 19.00 11.80
CA GLN A 359 25.02 18.50 12.53
C GLN A 359 25.07 16.97 12.76
N ILE A 360 26.09 16.27 12.26
CA ILE A 360 26.33 14.88 12.63
C ILE A 360 26.80 14.82 14.08
N THR A 361 25.97 14.24 14.94
CA THR A 361 26.21 14.08 16.38
C THR A 361 26.95 12.80 16.70
N ASP A 362 26.69 11.72 15.95
CA ASP A 362 27.37 10.43 16.08
C ASP A 362 27.45 9.70 14.73
N VAL A 363 28.53 8.93 14.55
CA VAL A 363 28.69 7.98 13.45
C VAL A 363 29.07 6.64 14.05
N SER A 364 28.21 5.64 13.85
CA SER A 364 28.44 4.27 14.29
C SER A 364 28.67 3.38 13.07
N LEU A 365 29.80 2.68 13.01
CA LEU A 365 30.07 1.75 11.91
C LEU A 365 29.26 0.46 12.12
N MET A 366 28.71 -0.06 11.03
CA MET A 366 28.11 -1.40 10.99
C MET A 366 28.78 -2.24 9.89
N ARG A 367 28.42 -3.52 9.81
CA ARG A 367 28.93 -4.38 8.73
C ARG A 367 28.48 -3.79 7.40
N ASP A 368 29.46 -3.45 6.56
CA ASP A 368 29.26 -2.94 5.20
C ASP A 368 28.46 -1.61 5.14
N GLY A 369 28.48 -0.81 6.21
CA GLY A 369 27.71 0.43 6.26
C GLY A 369 27.95 1.33 7.48
N VAL A 370 27.11 2.35 7.61
CA VAL A 370 27.17 3.35 8.69
C VAL A 370 25.79 3.63 9.26
N VAL A 371 25.75 4.02 10.52
CA VAL A 371 24.56 4.60 11.15
C VAL A 371 24.90 6.05 11.50
N LEU A 372 24.15 6.97 10.91
CA LEU A 372 24.28 8.39 11.15
C LEU A 372 23.27 8.82 12.19
N SER A 373 23.72 9.58 13.19
CA SER A 373 22.85 10.33 14.09
C SER A 373 23.06 11.81 13.86
N LEU A 374 21.99 12.56 13.58
CA LEU A 374 22.01 13.97 13.23
C LEU A 374 21.10 14.76 14.17
N ASP A 375 21.41 16.03 14.39
CA ASP A 375 20.54 16.97 15.10
C ASP A 375 20.71 18.37 14.52
N ASN A 376 19.65 18.89 13.89
CA ASN A 376 19.61 20.24 13.32
C ASN A 376 18.84 21.23 14.20
N GLY A 377 18.55 20.87 15.45
CA GLY A 377 17.76 21.64 16.39
C GLY A 377 16.27 21.29 16.39
N ALA A 378 15.79 20.50 15.42
CA ALA A 378 14.43 19.95 15.44
C ALA A 378 14.31 18.71 16.33
N GLY A 379 15.43 18.10 16.75
CA GLY A 379 15.48 16.88 17.54
C GLY A 379 16.40 15.83 16.90
N PRO A 380 16.69 14.74 17.64
CA PRO A 380 17.59 13.70 17.15
C PRO A 380 16.95 12.91 16.01
N PHE A 381 17.72 12.72 14.94
CA PHE A 381 17.40 11.92 13.77
C PHE A 381 18.45 10.83 13.59
N ARG A 382 18.03 9.63 13.19
CA ARG A 382 18.91 8.47 12.99
C ARG A 382 18.55 7.73 11.70
N ILE A 383 19.57 7.34 10.94
CA ILE A 383 19.41 6.53 9.72
C ILE A 383 20.53 5.49 9.62
N ALA A 384 20.17 4.26 9.26
CA ALA A 384 21.11 3.16 9.04
C ALA A 384 21.25 2.88 7.54
N LEU A 385 22.47 2.94 7.03
CA LEU A 385 22.81 2.99 5.62
C LEU A 385 23.84 1.91 5.25
N ARG A 386 23.51 1.04 4.30
CA ARG A 386 24.40 0.00 3.76
C ARG A 386 24.64 0.26 2.27
N ASN A 387 25.86 0.02 1.78
CA ASN A 387 26.24 0.23 0.37
C ASN A 387 25.85 1.63 -0.13
N TRP A 388 26.47 2.68 0.43
CA TRP A 388 26.30 4.06 -0.04
C TRP A 388 27.67 4.67 -0.30
N GLU A 389 27.92 5.12 -1.52
CA GLU A 389 29.22 5.64 -1.95
C GLU A 389 29.36 7.13 -1.64
N SER A 390 28.26 7.89 -1.74
CA SER A 390 28.27 9.35 -1.64
C SER A 390 27.14 9.93 -0.78
N PHE A 391 27.45 11.05 -0.12
CA PHE A 391 26.58 11.72 0.84
C PHE A 391 26.60 13.22 0.59
N GLU A 392 25.45 13.83 0.33
CA GLU A 392 25.33 15.27 0.08
C GLU A 392 24.67 15.97 1.28
N PHE A 393 25.39 16.92 1.87
CA PHE A 393 24.92 17.76 2.98
C PHE A 393 24.94 19.22 2.55
N GLY A 394 23.77 19.86 2.48
CA GLY A 394 23.65 21.28 2.12
C GLY A 394 24.34 21.65 0.80
N GLY A 395 24.32 20.76 -0.18
CA GLY A 395 24.96 20.94 -1.50
C GLY A 395 26.44 20.54 -1.58
N THR A 396 27.05 20.04 -0.51
CA THR A 396 28.42 19.54 -0.52
C THR A 396 28.45 18.02 -0.48
N ILE A 397 29.16 17.39 -1.42
CA ILE A 397 29.28 15.93 -1.55
C ILE A 397 30.51 15.41 -0.79
N TYR A 398 30.32 14.35 -0.02
CA TYR A 398 31.32 13.61 0.74
C TYR A 398 31.30 12.13 0.36
N SER A 399 32.46 11.48 0.35
CA SER A 399 32.55 10.04 0.14
C SER A 399 32.25 9.25 1.42
N ALA A 400 31.87 7.98 1.26
CA ALA A 400 31.71 7.04 2.37
C ALA A 400 32.91 7.00 3.33
N HIS A 401 34.13 7.05 2.79
CA HIS A 401 35.36 7.09 3.59
C HIS A 401 35.45 8.37 4.44
N GLN A 402 35.07 9.53 3.91
CA GLN A 402 35.06 10.79 4.66
C GLN A 402 34.04 10.76 5.79
N ILE A 403 32.85 10.20 5.56
CA ILE A 403 31.82 10.03 6.59
C ILE A 403 32.27 9.05 7.68
N ALA A 404 32.83 7.90 7.30
CA ALA A 404 33.34 6.90 8.24
C ALA A 404 34.48 7.43 9.12
N ALA A 405 35.33 8.32 8.59
CA ALA A 405 36.43 8.94 9.33
C ALA A 405 35.97 9.85 10.49
N LEU A 406 34.69 10.20 10.56
CA LEU A 406 34.11 10.97 11.69
C LEU A 406 33.91 10.11 12.95
N ALA A 407 33.75 8.79 12.81
CA ALA A 407 33.43 7.89 13.93
C ALA A 407 34.47 7.91 15.08
N PRO A 408 35.79 7.85 14.82
CA PRO A 408 36.81 7.90 15.89
C PRO A 408 36.84 9.24 16.64
N GLN A 409 36.53 10.34 15.95
CA GLN A 409 36.62 11.69 16.52
C GLN A 409 35.53 11.94 17.57
N LYS A 410 34.31 11.46 17.31
CA LYS A 410 33.16 11.66 18.22
C LYS A 410 33.20 10.69 19.41
N ALA A 411 33.69 9.45 19.23
CA ALA A 411 33.86 8.50 20.34
C ALA A 411 34.87 8.97 21.41
N SER A 412 35.87 9.76 21.00
CA SER A 412 36.94 10.30 21.86
C SER A 412 36.43 11.34 22.87
N LEU A 413 35.55 12.25 22.48
CA LEU A 413 35.05 13.31 23.36
C LEU A 413 34.19 12.75 24.50
N THR A 414 33.30 11.81 24.19
CA THR A 414 32.44 11.15 25.18
C THR A 414 33.28 10.36 26.19
N ARG A 415 34.31 9.64 25.73
CA ARG A 415 35.22 8.89 26.62
C ARG A 415 36.11 9.81 27.45
N THR A 416 36.63 10.89 26.88
CA THR A 416 37.50 11.84 27.60
C THR A 416 36.74 12.60 28.69
N ILE A 417 35.48 12.98 28.45
CA ILE A 417 34.63 13.61 29.49
C ILE A 417 34.28 12.60 30.59
N LEU A 418 33.94 11.36 30.25
CA LEU A 418 33.69 10.30 31.23
C LEU A 418 34.95 9.95 32.05
N LEU A 419 36.13 9.94 31.44
CA LEU A 419 37.40 9.77 32.14
C LEU A 419 37.76 10.98 33.02
N ALA A 420 37.51 12.20 32.57
CA ALA A 420 37.74 13.41 33.36
C ALA A 420 36.78 13.51 34.56
N MET A 421 35.48 13.20 34.37
CA MET A 421 34.49 13.18 35.45
C MET A 421 34.68 11.98 36.39
N GLY A 422 35.05 10.81 35.87
CA GLY A 422 35.44 9.64 36.66
C GLY A 422 36.72 9.88 37.47
N GLY A 423 37.70 10.58 36.90
CA GLY A 423 38.93 10.99 37.58
C GLY A 423 38.69 11.97 38.73
N LEU A 424 37.79 12.95 38.55
CA LEU A 424 37.45 13.93 39.59
C LEU A 424 36.65 13.29 40.75
N THR A 425 35.72 12.39 40.45
CA THR A 425 34.97 11.65 41.49
C THR A 425 35.84 10.61 42.21
N GLY A 426 36.75 9.95 41.49
CA GLY A 426 37.74 9.03 42.06
C GLY A 426 38.71 9.71 43.02
N LEU A 427 39.18 10.93 42.71
CA LEU A 427 40.02 11.73 43.61
C LEU A 427 39.27 12.19 44.86
N GLY A 428 37.98 12.52 44.75
CA GLY A 428 37.12 12.84 45.89
C GLY A 428 36.95 11.68 46.88
N LEU A 429 36.77 10.46 46.38
CA LEU A 429 36.66 9.25 47.20
C LEU A 429 38.00 8.86 47.88
N ILE A 430 39.13 9.09 47.21
CA ILE A 430 40.47 8.85 47.80
C ILE A 430 40.78 9.88 48.92
N ALA A 431 40.37 11.14 48.75
CA ALA A 431 40.49 12.17 49.79
C ALA A 431 39.59 11.88 51.02
N ALA A 432 38.35 11.41 50.79
CA ALA A 432 37.44 11.01 51.86
C ALA A 432 37.95 9.80 52.66
N ARG A 433 38.53 8.79 52.00
CA ARG A 433 39.18 7.64 52.67
C ARG A 433 40.41 8.04 53.51
N ARG A 434 41.19 9.05 53.09
CA ARG A 434 42.31 9.58 53.90
C ARG A 434 41.82 10.28 55.16
N ARG A 435 40.72 11.06 55.09
CA ARG A 435 40.12 11.72 56.28
C ARG A 435 39.53 10.70 57.27
N MET A 436 38.86 9.65 56.79
CA MET A 436 38.36 8.59 57.68
C MET A 436 39.49 7.83 58.40
N ARG A 437 40.60 7.52 57.71
CA ARG A 437 41.75 6.85 58.35
C ARG A 437 42.43 7.72 59.43
N GLN A 438 42.40 9.04 59.29
CA GLN A 438 42.88 9.96 60.33
C GLN A 438 41.92 10.05 61.51
N GLY A 439 40.60 10.07 61.27
CA GLY A 439 39.59 10.05 62.33
C GLY A 439 39.63 8.77 63.19
N VAL A 440 39.79 7.60 62.57
CA VAL A 440 39.88 6.31 63.28
C VAL A 440 41.15 6.22 64.15
N ARG A 441 42.27 6.82 63.71
CA ARG A 441 43.51 6.89 64.51
C ARG A 441 43.37 7.85 65.70
N ALA A 442 42.63 8.95 65.56
CA ALA A 442 42.35 9.88 66.66
C ALA A 442 41.43 9.23 67.71
N ALA A 443 40.37 8.54 67.27
CA ALA A 443 39.45 7.83 68.16
C ALA A 443 40.13 6.70 68.95
N ARG A 444 41.02 5.92 68.32
CA ARG A 444 41.82 4.90 69.03
C ARG A 444 42.74 5.49 70.10
N ARG A 445 43.37 6.64 69.85
CA ARG A 445 44.22 7.32 70.84
C ARG A 445 43.42 7.89 72.02
N ALA A 446 42.22 8.40 71.76
CA ALA A 446 41.31 8.88 72.82
C ALA A 446 40.83 7.74 73.71
N CYS A 447 40.44 6.60 73.12
CA CYS A 447 39.99 5.42 73.87
C CYS A 447 41.12 4.79 74.71
N GLN A 448 42.35 4.77 74.18
CA GLN A 448 43.52 4.26 74.89
C GLN A 448 43.94 5.17 76.06
N ARG A 449 43.77 6.50 75.94
CA ARG A 449 43.96 7.44 77.07
C ARG A 449 42.88 7.27 78.15
N ALA A 450 41.62 7.11 77.77
CA ALA A 450 40.54 6.87 78.72
C ALA A 450 40.72 5.56 79.50
N PHE A 451 41.20 4.51 78.84
CA PHE A 451 41.51 3.23 79.49
C PHE A 451 42.66 3.33 80.49
N LEU A 452 43.72 4.07 80.16
CA LEU A 452 44.85 4.30 81.07
C LEU A 452 44.47 5.18 82.28
N SER A 453 43.61 6.18 82.09
CA SER A 453 43.05 6.98 83.19
C SER A 453 42.13 6.16 84.10
N TYR A 454 41.37 5.19 83.56
CA TYR A 454 40.54 4.30 84.36
C TYR A 454 41.39 3.33 85.21
N GLN A 455 42.53 2.85 84.68
CA GLN A 455 43.43 1.99 85.45
C GLN A 455 44.20 2.73 86.56
N SER A 456 44.47 4.04 86.41
CA SER A 456 45.12 4.81 87.48
C SER A 456 44.20 5.07 88.68
N VAL A 457 42.88 5.22 88.45
CA VAL A 457 41.90 5.43 89.53
C VAL A 457 41.68 4.17 90.37
N ARG A 458 41.82 2.97 89.79
CA ARG A 458 41.70 1.70 90.54
C ARG A 458 42.92 1.35 91.42
N ARG A 459 44.06 2.03 91.28
CA ARG A 459 45.26 1.78 92.11
C ARG A 459 45.33 2.62 93.39
N THR A 460 44.41 3.57 93.59
CA THR A 460 44.35 4.40 94.80
C THR A 460 43.27 3.99 95.79
N SER A 461 42.61 2.84 95.57
CA SER A 461 41.53 2.33 96.42
C SER A 461 41.71 0.85 96.77
N ALA A 462 42.96 0.42 96.98
CA ALA A 462 43.34 -0.86 97.58
C ALA A 462 44.43 -0.62 98.61
#